data_AF-T1JK15-F1
#
_entry.id   AF-T1JK15-F1
#
_cell.length_a   1.000
_cell.length_b   1.000
_cell.length_c   1.000
_cell.angle_alpha   90.00
_cell.angle_beta   90.00
_cell.angle_gamma   90.00
#
_symmetry.space_group_name_H-M   'P 1'
#
loop_
_entity.id
_entity.type
_entity.pdbx_description
1 polymer ?
#
loop_
_entity_poly.entity_id
_entity_poly.type
_entity_poly.pdbx_seq_one_letter_code
_entity_poly.pdbx_strand_id
1 'polypeptide(L)'
;MQLTTGECNSKTLLRLFSDLKENMAKLDKKQCYELISAVLNLDWLRQDSSIIEHYKAFLLDFILVHTDNLKIVLKTLVKNFELGKFDPSEDVDLQHVHDLLLEISRLVPMMSTSLIPVLSKLFPFYQRDANIQENYVSNLLFITTYLPSKQKEILDLIINHIIQLDVHTITEPELNREKMDDVESNSKLINTLDTLMECLFNFIYDTCYIEDVLNWETTKRLYVDVLFAFNNRVLTTHACSHVPFLLFYMCSMKLALCENTLDALWKKVENPNSPLVVRQMAVNYIASLLTRASFISIDLVVACIDILAKWIDRYIDSQEIRESGVDPSLHAGFYSVCQALFFVFIFRHKQLFNMTNGFSYLQGLKFEKMVNCPLNPLRWCHPNVVQNLASITRHYQLAYCDTTINRNLRFFLPTENGLNISVDINFPFHRYLLKNSRRFVSAIYREHETIGGEIVTTETEEDDFLNDMDISGVDANLSGLLSSSTIIKSLE
;
A
#
# COMPACT_ATOMS: atom_id res chain seq x y z
N MET A 1 36.70 -29.01 -11.76
CA MET A 1 37.29 -28.21 -12.86
C MET A 1 36.85 -26.77 -12.67
N GLN A 2 37.76 -25.88 -12.26
CA GLN A 2 37.49 -24.44 -12.22
C GLN A 2 37.63 -23.88 -13.63
N LEU A 3 36.50 -23.56 -14.26
CA LEU A 3 36.45 -22.79 -15.51
C LEU A 3 36.52 -21.30 -15.15
N THR A 4 37.66 -20.84 -14.64
CA THR A 4 37.91 -19.43 -14.36
C THR A 4 38.46 -18.74 -15.60
N THR A 5 37.59 -17.98 -16.29
CA THR A 5 37.83 -16.62 -16.82
C THR A 5 39.20 -16.31 -17.45
N GLY A 6 39.72 -17.21 -18.28
CA GLY A 6 40.88 -16.94 -19.14
C GLY A 6 40.81 -17.83 -20.37
N GLU A 7 40.36 -17.27 -21.49
CA GLU A 7 40.46 -17.85 -22.85
C GLU A 7 40.11 -19.33 -22.95
N CYS A 8 38.88 -19.72 -22.58
CA CYS A 8 38.36 -20.99 -23.06
C CYS A 8 38.07 -20.81 -24.57
N ASN A 9 39.04 -21.20 -25.41
CA ASN A 9 39.00 -21.13 -26.86
C ASN A 9 37.57 -21.41 -27.36
N SER A 10 36.93 -20.47 -28.06
CA SER A 10 35.51 -20.58 -28.50
C SER A 10 35.21 -21.93 -29.18
N LYS A 11 36.20 -22.49 -29.89
CA LYS A 11 36.16 -23.83 -30.51
C LYS A 11 36.10 -25.00 -29.51
N THR A 12 36.78 -24.89 -28.37
CA THR A 12 36.77 -25.90 -27.30
C THR A 12 35.43 -25.92 -26.58
N LEU A 13 34.82 -24.76 -26.32
CA LEU A 13 33.48 -24.67 -25.75
C LEU A 13 32.42 -25.23 -26.71
N LEU A 14 32.50 -24.90 -28.01
CA LEU A 14 31.58 -25.47 -29.01
C LEU A 14 31.70 -27.00 -29.11
N ARG A 15 32.92 -27.55 -29.05
CA ARG A 15 33.13 -29.00 -29.01
C ARG A 15 32.55 -29.61 -27.73
N LEU A 16 32.77 -28.98 -26.58
CA LEU A 16 32.20 -29.41 -25.30
C LEU A 16 30.66 -29.47 -25.37
N PHE A 17 29.99 -28.46 -25.92
CA PHE A 17 28.53 -28.47 -26.05
C PHE A 17 28.04 -29.55 -27.02
N SER A 18 28.77 -29.80 -28.12
CA SER A 18 28.46 -30.89 -29.05
C SER A 18 28.59 -32.26 -28.36
N ASP A 19 29.70 -32.51 -27.67
CA ASP A 19 29.99 -33.77 -26.98
C ASP A 19 29.01 -34.02 -25.82
N LEU A 20 28.62 -32.95 -25.11
CA LEU A 20 27.61 -33.00 -24.05
C LEU A 20 26.23 -33.29 -24.61
N LYS A 21 25.85 -32.68 -25.75
CA LYS A 21 24.58 -32.98 -26.43
C LYS A 21 24.48 -34.45 -26.83
N GLU A 22 25.54 -35.01 -27.42
CA GLU A 22 25.57 -36.42 -27.82
C GLU A 22 25.43 -37.39 -26.64
N ASN A 23 25.82 -36.97 -25.43
CA ASN A 23 25.81 -37.81 -24.23
C ASN A 23 24.75 -37.41 -23.18
N MET A 24 23.73 -36.63 -23.54
CA MET A 24 22.78 -36.07 -22.57
C MET A 24 22.03 -37.10 -21.72
N ALA A 25 21.73 -38.28 -22.26
CA ALA A 25 21.06 -39.34 -21.52
C ALA A 25 21.89 -39.87 -20.33
N LYS A 26 23.23 -39.69 -20.35
CA LYS A 26 24.15 -40.16 -19.29
C LYS A 26 24.44 -39.09 -18.23
N LEU A 27 23.98 -37.85 -18.44
CA LEU A 27 24.15 -36.74 -17.49
C LEU A 27 23.16 -36.86 -16.30
N ASP A 28 23.27 -37.95 -15.52
CA ASP A 28 22.48 -38.13 -14.31
C ASP A 28 23.09 -37.32 -13.13
N LYS A 29 22.19 -36.74 -12.33
CA LYS A 29 22.43 -35.91 -11.15
C LYS A 29 23.36 -36.56 -10.13
N LYS A 30 23.44 -37.89 -10.10
CA LYS A 30 24.25 -38.67 -9.13
C LYS A 30 25.72 -38.80 -9.51
N GLN A 31 26.07 -38.76 -10.79
CA GLN A 31 27.44 -39.05 -11.26
C GLN A 31 28.13 -37.82 -11.87
N CYS A 32 27.38 -36.86 -12.41
CA CYS A 32 27.92 -35.72 -13.14
C CYS A 32 27.57 -34.35 -12.52
N TYR A 33 27.24 -34.30 -11.22
CA TYR A 33 26.81 -33.06 -10.56
C TYR A 33 27.82 -31.91 -10.70
N GLU A 34 29.11 -32.17 -10.49
CA GLU A 34 30.15 -31.13 -10.60
C GLU A 34 30.28 -30.58 -12.01
N LEU A 35 30.14 -31.44 -13.03
CA LEU A 35 30.20 -31.04 -14.44
C LEU A 35 28.96 -30.20 -14.81
N ILE A 36 27.77 -30.65 -14.42
CA ILE A 36 26.52 -29.91 -14.64
C ILE A 36 26.58 -28.55 -13.93
N SER A 37 27.04 -28.51 -12.67
CA SER A 37 27.22 -27.27 -11.92
C SER A 37 28.23 -26.34 -12.58
N ALA A 38 29.35 -26.86 -13.09
CA ALA A 38 30.36 -26.06 -13.79
C ALA A 38 29.82 -25.47 -15.10
N VAL A 39 29.08 -26.25 -15.89
CA VAL A 39 28.47 -25.80 -17.15
C VAL A 39 27.34 -24.79 -16.91
N LEU A 40 26.54 -24.98 -15.86
CA LEU A 40 25.49 -24.04 -15.50
C LEU A 40 26.05 -22.71 -14.97
N ASN A 41 27.22 -22.70 -14.33
CA ASN A 41 27.83 -21.46 -13.82
C ASN A 41 28.78 -20.77 -14.82
N LEU A 42 28.79 -21.18 -16.09
CA LEU A 42 29.55 -20.50 -17.13
C LEU A 42 28.99 -19.08 -17.36
N ASP A 43 29.87 -18.10 -17.47
CA ASP A 43 29.51 -16.75 -17.93
C ASP A 43 29.30 -16.77 -19.45
N TRP A 44 28.08 -17.15 -19.86
CA TRP A 44 27.69 -17.34 -21.26
C TRP A 44 27.12 -16.08 -21.90
N LEU A 45 26.72 -15.08 -21.10
CA LEU A 45 26.02 -13.88 -21.58
C LEU A 45 26.93 -12.99 -22.43
N ARG A 46 28.21 -12.91 -22.09
CA ARG A 46 29.21 -12.05 -22.76
C ARG A 46 30.02 -12.77 -23.85
N GLN A 47 29.56 -13.93 -24.31
CA GLN A 47 30.26 -14.78 -25.28
C GLN A 47 29.81 -14.49 -26.73
N ASP A 48 30.52 -15.06 -27.70
CA ASP A 48 30.14 -14.99 -29.12
C ASP A 48 28.70 -15.50 -29.34
N SER A 49 27.95 -14.88 -30.27
CA SER A 49 26.56 -15.24 -30.58
C SER A 49 26.38 -16.73 -30.93
N SER A 50 27.38 -17.35 -31.59
CA SER A 50 27.39 -18.79 -31.85
C SER A 50 27.42 -19.62 -30.57
N ILE A 51 28.15 -19.21 -29.53
CA ILE A 51 28.25 -19.94 -28.27
C ILE A 51 26.94 -19.82 -27.50
N ILE A 52 26.34 -18.62 -27.49
CA ILE A 52 25.05 -18.36 -26.84
C ILE A 52 23.97 -19.29 -27.38
N GLU A 53 23.85 -19.40 -28.71
CA GLU A 53 22.85 -20.27 -29.34
C GLU A 53 23.08 -21.76 -29.04
N HIS A 54 24.34 -22.22 -29.04
CA HIS A 54 24.65 -23.60 -28.65
C HIS A 54 24.37 -23.87 -27.17
N TYR A 55 24.60 -22.89 -26.30
CA TYR A 55 24.31 -22.98 -24.88
C TYR A 55 22.80 -23.04 -24.60
N LYS A 56 22.01 -22.15 -25.22
CA LYS A 56 20.54 -22.18 -25.15
C LYS A 56 20.00 -23.54 -25.60
N ALA A 57 20.46 -24.04 -26.75
CA ALA A 57 20.02 -25.31 -27.28
C ALA A 57 20.44 -26.49 -26.38
N PHE A 58 21.63 -26.43 -25.75
CA PHE A 58 22.04 -27.42 -24.75
C PHE A 58 21.14 -27.41 -23.52
N LEU A 59 20.82 -26.22 -22.97
CA LEU A 59 19.95 -26.11 -21.79
C LEU A 59 18.53 -26.64 -22.07
N LEU A 60 17.98 -26.34 -23.25
CA LEU A 60 16.67 -26.86 -23.65
C LEU A 60 16.67 -28.38 -23.70
N ASP A 61 17.61 -28.97 -24.45
CA ASP A 61 17.68 -30.41 -24.58
C ASP A 61 17.94 -31.09 -23.22
N PHE A 62 18.77 -30.47 -22.36
CA PHE A 62 19.05 -30.95 -21.02
C PHE A 62 17.80 -30.99 -20.14
N ILE A 63 16.95 -29.95 -20.20
CA ILE A 63 15.68 -29.91 -19.45
C ILE A 63 14.70 -30.96 -20.00
N LEU A 64 14.65 -31.14 -21.33
CA LEU A 64 13.75 -32.11 -21.97
C LEU A 64 14.10 -33.55 -21.60
N VAL A 65 15.39 -33.88 -21.49
CA VAL A 65 15.85 -35.21 -21.06
C VAL A 65 15.75 -35.39 -19.55
N HIS A 66 16.07 -34.36 -18.76
CA HIS A 66 16.10 -34.43 -17.29
C HIS A 66 15.18 -33.38 -16.66
N THR A 67 13.87 -33.59 -16.73
CA THR A 67 12.86 -32.63 -16.25
C THR A 67 13.00 -32.25 -14.77
N ASP A 68 13.59 -33.13 -13.94
CA ASP A 68 13.88 -32.90 -12.52
C ASP A 68 14.90 -31.78 -12.27
N ASN A 69 15.64 -31.37 -13.30
CA ASN A 69 16.65 -30.32 -13.24
C ASN A 69 16.12 -28.93 -13.60
N LEU A 70 14.85 -28.82 -14.04
CA LEU A 70 14.22 -27.55 -14.40
C LEU A 70 14.45 -26.46 -13.35
N LYS A 71 14.22 -26.76 -12.06
CA LYS A 71 14.42 -25.79 -10.97
C LYS A 71 15.86 -25.32 -10.82
N ILE A 72 16.84 -26.14 -11.20
CA ILE A 72 18.26 -25.76 -11.11
C ILE A 72 18.60 -24.82 -12.26
N VAL A 73 18.18 -25.16 -13.49
CA VAL A 73 18.40 -24.31 -14.66
C VAL A 73 17.69 -22.96 -14.49
N LEU A 74 16.43 -22.95 -14.05
CA LEU A 74 15.70 -21.72 -13.76
C LEU A 74 16.42 -20.85 -12.71
N LYS A 75 17.01 -21.46 -11.67
CA LYS A 75 17.76 -20.69 -10.68
C LYS A 75 18.99 -20.02 -11.28
N THR A 76 19.70 -20.70 -12.16
CA THR A 76 20.85 -20.14 -12.86
C THR A 76 20.43 -18.97 -13.74
N LEU A 77 19.35 -19.12 -14.52
CA LEU A 77 18.84 -18.06 -15.40
C LEU A 77 18.36 -16.84 -14.59
N VAL A 78 17.55 -17.06 -13.56
CA VAL A 78 16.98 -15.98 -12.74
C VAL A 78 18.03 -15.25 -11.91
N LYS A 79 19.13 -15.89 -11.54
CA LYS A 79 20.26 -15.20 -10.86
C LYS A 79 20.85 -14.08 -11.72
N ASN A 80 20.77 -14.21 -13.04
CA ASN A 80 21.27 -13.16 -13.93
C ASN A 80 20.40 -11.90 -13.89
N PHE A 81 19.18 -11.92 -13.34
CA PHE A 81 18.34 -10.72 -13.20
C PHE A 81 18.86 -9.69 -12.21
N GLU A 82 19.83 -10.05 -11.35
CA GLU A 82 20.56 -9.07 -10.53
C GLU A 82 21.54 -8.25 -11.38
N LEU A 83 21.95 -8.77 -12.53
CA LEU A 83 22.86 -8.14 -13.48
C LEU A 83 22.04 -7.41 -14.55
N GLY A 84 22.58 -6.31 -15.08
CA GLY A 84 22.02 -5.62 -16.24
C GLY A 84 21.73 -4.15 -16.02
N LYS A 85 21.26 -3.50 -17.08
CA LYS A 85 20.82 -2.10 -17.09
C LYS A 85 19.34 -1.99 -16.68
N PHE A 86 18.93 -0.75 -16.38
CA PHE A 86 17.60 -0.38 -15.91
C PHE A 86 16.45 -0.85 -16.82
N ASP A 87 16.67 -0.95 -18.14
CA ASP A 87 15.68 -1.43 -19.09
C ASP A 87 16.08 -2.82 -19.65
N PRO A 88 15.35 -3.89 -19.31
CA PRO A 88 15.58 -5.23 -19.85
C PRO A 88 15.48 -5.28 -21.39
N SER A 89 14.72 -4.38 -22.00
CA SER A 89 14.50 -4.30 -23.44
C SER A 89 15.76 -3.86 -24.20
N GLU A 90 16.61 -3.05 -23.56
CA GLU A 90 17.83 -2.51 -24.15
C GLU A 90 19.07 -3.36 -23.80
N ASP A 91 18.93 -4.31 -22.87
CA ASP A 91 19.99 -5.18 -22.42
C ASP A 91 20.01 -6.48 -23.24
N VAL A 92 20.82 -6.47 -24.32
CA VAL A 92 20.98 -7.59 -25.24
C VAL A 92 21.35 -8.89 -24.51
N ASP A 93 22.15 -8.79 -23.44
CA ASP A 93 22.58 -9.95 -22.66
C ASP A 93 21.37 -10.58 -21.94
N LEU A 94 20.56 -9.77 -21.25
CA LEU A 94 19.36 -10.24 -20.55
C LEU A 94 18.26 -10.72 -21.51
N GLN A 95 18.15 -10.14 -22.70
CA GLN A 95 17.17 -10.58 -23.70
C GLN A 95 17.34 -12.07 -24.01
N HIS A 96 18.58 -12.56 -24.09
CA HIS A 96 18.85 -13.98 -24.29
C HIS A 96 18.32 -14.88 -23.17
N VAL A 97 18.28 -14.38 -21.93
CA VAL A 97 17.68 -15.09 -20.79
C VAL A 97 16.16 -15.14 -20.95
N HIS A 98 15.54 -14.03 -21.31
CA HIS A 98 14.10 -13.94 -21.52
C HIS A 98 13.61 -14.80 -22.69
N ASP A 99 14.35 -14.81 -23.81
CA ASP A 99 14.07 -15.67 -24.96
C ASP A 99 14.07 -17.16 -24.54
N LEU A 100 15.09 -17.58 -23.79
CA LEU A 100 15.20 -18.95 -23.32
C LEU A 100 14.10 -19.30 -22.31
N LEU A 101 13.72 -18.38 -21.41
CA LEU A 101 12.59 -18.59 -20.50
C LEU A 101 11.26 -18.75 -21.25
N LEU A 102 11.05 -17.97 -22.31
CA LEU A 102 9.91 -18.09 -23.21
C LEU A 102 9.91 -19.45 -23.93
N GLU A 103 11.05 -19.89 -24.48
CA GLU A 103 11.16 -21.21 -25.10
C GLU A 103 10.90 -22.36 -24.12
N ILE A 104 11.47 -22.30 -22.91
CA ILE A 104 11.21 -23.28 -21.84
C ILE A 104 9.72 -23.31 -21.50
N SER A 105 9.06 -22.15 -21.43
CA SER A 105 7.63 -22.08 -21.12
C SER A 105 6.73 -22.73 -22.18
N ARG A 106 7.17 -22.73 -23.45
CA ARG A 106 6.44 -23.36 -24.56
C ARG A 106 6.64 -24.87 -24.59
N LEU A 107 7.85 -25.34 -24.25
CA LEU A 107 8.23 -26.74 -24.37
C LEU A 107 7.96 -27.57 -23.11
N VAL A 108 7.99 -26.95 -21.92
CA VAL A 108 7.99 -27.66 -20.65
C VAL A 108 6.77 -27.26 -19.80
N PRO A 109 5.72 -28.10 -19.71
CA PRO A 109 4.50 -27.79 -18.96
C PRO A 109 4.73 -27.46 -17.47
N MET A 110 5.75 -28.10 -16.86
CA MET A 110 6.14 -27.91 -15.46
C MET A 110 6.69 -26.51 -15.15
N MET A 111 7.00 -25.70 -16.17
CA MET A 111 7.35 -24.28 -16.02
C MET A 111 6.26 -23.50 -15.29
N SER A 112 4.99 -23.82 -15.58
CA SER A 112 3.83 -23.14 -14.99
C SER A 112 3.74 -23.24 -13.47
N THR A 113 4.29 -24.30 -12.86
CA THR A 113 4.26 -24.50 -11.39
C THR A 113 5.62 -24.23 -10.72
N SER A 114 6.70 -24.23 -11.49
CA SER A 114 8.07 -24.11 -10.96
C SER A 114 8.64 -22.69 -10.98
N LEU A 115 8.14 -21.82 -11.86
CA LEU A 115 8.69 -20.47 -12.05
C LEU A 115 8.56 -19.61 -10.78
N ILE A 116 7.32 -19.37 -10.30
CA ILE A 116 7.07 -18.46 -9.18
C ILE A 116 7.82 -18.85 -7.89
N PRO A 117 7.86 -20.14 -7.48
CA PRO A 117 8.68 -20.53 -6.33
C PRO A 117 10.18 -20.24 -6.49
N VAL A 118 10.71 -20.31 -7.71
CA VAL A 118 12.12 -19.98 -7.99
C VAL A 118 12.33 -18.47 -7.92
N LEU A 119 11.45 -17.67 -8.54
CA LEU A 119 11.50 -16.21 -8.47
C LEU A 119 11.41 -15.72 -7.02
N SER A 120 10.46 -16.25 -6.23
CA SER A 120 10.30 -15.87 -4.83
C SER A 120 11.53 -16.19 -3.97
N LYS A 121 12.18 -17.34 -4.23
CA LYS A 121 13.37 -17.75 -3.47
C LYS A 121 14.62 -16.95 -3.83
N LEU A 122 14.70 -16.43 -5.05
CA LEU A 122 15.84 -15.66 -5.53
C LEU A 122 15.62 -14.15 -5.45
N PHE A 123 14.48 -13.70 -4.93
CA PHE A 123 14.23 -12.29 -4.73
C PHE A 123 15.33 -11.67 -3.84
N PRO A 124 15.99 -10.59 -4.27
CA PRO A 124 17.06 -9.97 -3.51
C PRO A 124 16.60 -9.53 -2.12
N PHE A 125 17.43 -9.78 -1.09
CA PHE A 125 17.13 -9.34 0.27
C PHE A 125 16.94 -7.82 0.32
N TYR A 126 15.94 -7.33 1.05
CA TYR A 126 15.44 -5.95 0.99
C TYR A 126 16.50 -4.86 1.26
N GLN A 127 17.58 -5.18 1.99
CA GLN A 127 18.68 -4.24 2.26
C GLN A 127 19.75 -4.18 1.15
N ARG A 128 19.64 -4.98 0.09
CA ARG A 128 20.55 -4.88 -1.06
C ARG A 128 20.37 -3.54 -1.79
N ASP A 129 21.39 -3.17 -2.55
CA ASP A 129 21.42 -1.92 -3.31
C ASP A 129 20.17 -1.74 -4.18
N ALA A 130 19.71 -0.48 -4.27
CA ALA A 130 18.53 -0.11 -5.04
C ALA A 130 18.57 -0.63 -6.49
N ASN A 131 19.74 -0.53 -7.14
CA ASN A 131 19.93 -0.98 -8.52
C ASN A 131 19.67 -2.49 -8.69
N ILE A 132 20.06 -3.32 -7.71
CA ILE A 132 19.83 -4.77 -7.78
C ILE A 132 18.34 -5.07 -7.62
N GLN A 133 17.68 -4.38 -6.69
CA GLN A 133 16.24 -4.50 -6.48
C GLN A 133 15.44 -4.08 -7.71
N GLU A 134 15.81 -2.94 -8.29
CA GLU A 134 15.20 -2.37 -9.48
C GLU A 134 15.40 -3.26 -10.70
N ASN A 135 16.63 -3.72 -10.97
CA ASN A 135 16.91 -4.64 -12.07
C ASN A 135 16.07 -5.91 -11.93
N TYR A 136 16.00 -6.47 -10.72
CA TYR A 136 15.23 -7.68 -10.47
C TYR A 136 13.74 -7.44 -10.72
N VAL A 137 13.17 -6.35 -10.19
CA VAL A 137 11.76 -6.00 -10.39
C VAL A 137 11.44 -5.70 -11.86
N SER A 138 12.29 -4.95 -12.56
CA SER A 138 12.12 -4.64 -13.99
C SER A 138 12.13 -5.91 -14.85
N ASN A 139 13.06 -6.82 -14.59
CA ASN A 139 13.10 -8.13 -15.26
C ASN A 139 11.85 -8.97 -14.96
N LEU A 140 11.34 -8.95 -13.71
CA LEU A 140 10.08 -9.62 -13.36
C LEU A 140 8.88 -9.03 -14.10
N LEU A 141 8.79 -7.69 -14.17
CA LEU A 141 7.74 -7.00 -14.90
C LEU A 141 7.83 -7.31 -16.40
N PHE A 142 9.04 -7.41 -16.95
CA PHE A 142 9.24 -7.82 -18.34
C PHE A 142 8.73 -9.24 -18.63
N ILE A 143 8.84 -10.19 -17.68
CA ILE A 143 8.24 -11.53 -17.80
C ILE A 143 6.73 -11.45 -18.07
N THR A 144 6.04 -10.47 -17.47
CA THR A 144 4.59 -10.34 -17.64
C THR A 144 4.17 -9.99 -19.07
N THR A 145 5.07 -9.40 -19.86
CA THR A 145 4.79 -9.02 -21.26
C THR A 145 4.61 -10.24 -22.16
N TYR A 146 5.44 -11.28 -21.97
CA TYR A 146 5.41 -12.50 -22.79
C TYR A 146 4.76 -13.70 -22.08
N LEU A 147 4.59 -13.66 -20.76
CA LEU A 147 3.84 -14.63 -19.95
C LEU A 147 2.69 -13.99 -19.16
N PRO A 148 1.63 -13.52 -19.84
CA PRO A 148 0.50 -12.85 -19.18
C PRO A 148 -0.25 -13.76 -18.20
N SER A 149 -0.20 -15.10 -18.38
CA SER A 149 -0.82 -16.06 -17.45
C SER A 149 -0.20 -16.03 -16.05
N LYS A 150 1.01 -15.48 -15.90
CA LYS A 150 1.74 -15.37 -14.62
C LYS A 150 1.77 -13.96 -14.06
N GLN A 151 1.20 -12.98 -14.75
CA GLN A 151 1.17 -11.58 -14.34
C GLN A 151 0.66 -11.41 -12.90
N LYS A 152 -0.49 -11.97 -12.56
CA LYS A 152 -1.07 -11.90 -11.22
C LYS A 152 -0.13 -12.42 -10.13
N GLU A 153 0.49 -13.58 -10.34
CA GLU A 153 1.39 -14.22 -9.37
C GLU A 153 2.70 -13.42 -9.20
N ILE A 154 3.20 -12.82 -10.29
CA ILE A 154 4.39 -11.97 -10.28
C ILE A 154 4.12 -10.64 -9.57
N LEU A 155 3.00 -9.97 -9.88
CA LEU A 155 2.61 -8.71 -9.23
C LEU A 155 2.39 -8.91 -7.72
N ASP A 156 1.73 -10.00 -7.33
CA ASP A 156 1.52 -10.35 -5.93
C ASP A 156 2.84 -10.54 -5.17
N LEU A 157 3.83 -11.15 -5.82
CA LEU A 157 5.18 -11.36 -5.28
C LEU A 157 5.97 -10.04 -5.16
N ILE A 158 5.93 -9.16 -6.18
CA ILE A 158 6.58 -7.84 -6.13
C ILE A 158 5.94 -6.97 -5.05
N ILE A 159 4.61 -6.88 -5.02
CA ILE A 159 3.87 -6.09 -4.02
C ILE A 159 4.18 -6.60 -2.61
N ASN A 160 4.24 -7.92 -2.39
CA ASN A 160 4.62 -8.47 -1.10
C ASN A 160 6.02 -8.03 -0.64
N HIS A 161 6.97 -7.98 -1.57
CA HIS A 161 8.33 -7.51 -1.27
C HIS A 161 8.38 -6.01 -0.94
N ILE A 162 7.70 -5.19 -1.73
CA ILE A 162 7.66 -3.74 -1.51
C ILE A 162 6.92 -3.39 -0.21
N ILE A 163 5.89 -4.14 0.18
CA ILE A 163 5.24 -3.97 1.49
C ILE A 163 6.24 -4.17 2.64
N GLN A 164 7.14 -5.17 2.53
CA GLN A 164 8.18 -5.37 3.55
C GLN A 164 9.07 -4.13 3.62
N LEU A 165 9.53 -3.59 2.50
CA LEU A 165 10.30 -2.35 2.47
C LEU A 165 9.54 -1.18 3.10
N ASP A 166 8.30 -0.95 2.68
CA ASP A 166 7.44 0.15 3.13
C ASP A 166 7.27 0.16 4.65
N VAL A 167 6.94 -0.99 5.24
CA VAL A 167 6.79 -1.12 6.71
C VAL A 167 8.07 -0.76 7.47
N HIS A 168 9.24 -1.16 6.96
CA HIS A 168 10.51 -0.84 7.62
C HIS A 168 10.85 0.66 7.51
N THR A 169 10.51 1.32 6.40
CA THR A 169 10.75 2.78 6.26
C THR A 169 9.99 3.64 7.26
N ILE A 170 8.82 3.17 7.74
CA ILE A 170 7.95 3.91 8.68
C ILE A 170 8.25 3.58 10.14
N THR A 171 8.74 2.37 10.42
CA THR A 171 9.02 1.93 11.81
C THR A 171 10.25 2.63 12.41
N GLU A 172 11.22 3.02 11.59
CA GLU A 172 12.46 3.67 12.03
C GLU A 172 12.37 5.18 12.38
N PRO A 173 11.56 6.03 11.72
CA PRO A 173 11.51 7.47 12.03
C PRO A 173 10.91 7.83 13.41
N GLU A 174 10.14 6.93 14.04
CA GLU A 174 9.46 7.20 15.32
C GLU A 174 10.20 6.64 16.56
N LEU A 175 11.10 5.66 16.41
CA LEU A 175 11.67 4.93 17.56
C LEU A 175 13.17 5.15 17.83
N ASN A 176 14.00 5.53 16.85
CA ASN A 176 15.46 5.58 17.07
C ASN A 176 16.16 6.73 16.32
N ARG A 177 16.16 7.94 16.90
CA ARG A 177 17.00 9.07 16.42
C ARG A 177 18.33 9.20 17.17
N GLU A 178 18.91 8.11 17.69
CA GLU A 178 20.11 8.18 18.54
C GLU A 178 21.37 7.55 17.94
N LYS A 179 21.35 6.98 16.72
CA LYS A 179 22.54 6.40 16.08
C LYS A 179 22.73 6.91 14.66
N MET A 180 23.93 7.40 14.37
CA MET A 180 24.30 8.02 13.08
C MET A 180 24.32 7.01 11.91
N ASP A 181 24.62 5.74 12.19
CA ASP A 181 24.63 4.65 11.18
C ASP A 181 23.21 4.23 10.73
N ASP A 182 22.22 4.35 11.61
CA ASP A 182 20.82 3.97 11.32
C ASP A 182 20.16 4.97 10.35
N VAL A 183 20.60 6.24 10.36
CA VAL A 183 20.06 7.29 9.47
C VAL A 183 20.47 7.07 8.01
N GLU A 184 21.71 6.63 7.75
CA GLU A 184 22.18 6.37 6.39
C GLU A 184 21.51 5.11 5.80
N SER A 185 21.36 4.06 6.61
CA SER A 185 20.66 2.82 6.21
C SER A 185 19.19 3.08 5.85
N ASN A 186 18.47 3.85 6.67
CA ASN A 186 17.08 4.22 6.40
C ASN A 186 16.95 5.05 5.11
N SER A 187 17.88 5.98 4.87
CA SER A 187 17.88 6.77 3.63
C SER A 187 18.00 5.91 2.37
N LYS A 188 18.81 4.83 2.42
CA LYS A 188 18.96 3.87 1.33
C LYS A 188 17.67 3.08 1.12
N LEU A 189 17.03 2.60 2.19
CA LEU A 189 15.74 1.89 2.11
C LEU A 189 14.63 2.76 1.52
N ILE A 190 14.53 4.03 1.93
CA ILE A 190 13.57 4.98 1.39
C ILE A 190 13.81 5.22 -0.11
N ASN A 191 15.06 5.40 -0.52
CA ASN A 191 15.40 5.56 -1.94
C ASN A 191 15.06 4.31 -2.75
N THR A 192 15.39 3.11 -2.24
CA THR A 192 15.00 1.84 -2.87
C THR A 192 13.49 1.73 -3.01
N LEU A 193 12.72 2.06 -1.97
CA LEU A 193 11.26 2.06 -2.02
C LEU A 193 10.73 3.05 -3.07
N ASP A 194 11.29 4.26 -3.14
CA ASP A 194 10.92 5.30 -4.11
C ASP A 194 11.10 4.81 -5.55
N THR A 195 12.28 4.25 -5.83
CA THR A 195 12.61 3.66 -7.13
C THR A 195 11.64 2.54 -7.50
N LEU A 196 11.39 1.57 -6.60
CA LEU A 196 10.48 0.46 -6.90
C LEU A 196 9.02 0.91 -7.09
N MET A 197 8.58 1.91 -6.33
CA MET A 197 7.26 2.53 -6.52
C MET A 197 7.17 3.23 -7.88
N GLU A 198 8.22 3.93 -8.30
CA GLU A 198 8.32 4.55 -9.62
C GLU A 198 8.25 3.50 -10.75
N CYS A 199 8.99 2.39 -10.64
CA CYS A 199 8.91 1.27 -11.58
C CYS A 199 7.48 0.73 -11.73
N LEU A 200 6.78 0.54 -10.61
CA LEU A 200 5.40 0.05 -10.65
C LEU A 200 4.42 1.07 -11.22
N PHE A 201 4.58 2.37 -10.95
CA PHE A 201 3.75 3.38 -11.58
C PHE A 201 3.97 3.49 -13.09
N ASN A 202 5.23 3.45 -13.54
CA ASN A 202 5.58 3.39 -14.96
C ASN A 202 4.94 2.15 -15.61
N PHE A 203 5.12 0.97 -15.02
CA PHE A 203 4.51 -0.26 -15.52
C PHE A 203 2.98 -0.18 -15.61
N ILE A 204 2.32 0.39 -14.60
CA ILE A 204 0.87 0.61 -14.64
C ILE A 204 0.49 1.54 -15.79
N TYR A 205 1.23 2.64 -15.98
CA TYR A 205 1.00 3.58 -17.07
C TYR A 205 1.17 2.90 -18.43
N ASP A 206 2.32 2.26 -18.67
CA ASP A 206 2.67 1.62 -19.96
C ASP A 206 1.73 0.47 -20.31
N THR A 207 1.19 -0.24 -19.31
CA THR A 207 0.20 -1.30 -19.53
C THR A 207 -1.19 -0.75 -19.86
N CYS A 208 -1.53 0.41 -19.29
CA CYS A 208 -2.87 1.01 -19.40
C CYS A 208 -2.99 1.98 -20.57
N TYR A 209 -1.91 2.61 -21.02
CA TYR A 209 -1.92 3.64 -22.06
C TYR A 209 -1.13 3.16 -23.28
N ILE A 210 -1.76 3.23 -24.45
CA ILE A 210 -1.13 2.97 -25.75
C ILE A 210 -1.24 4.27 -26.53
N GLU A 211 -0.11 4.86 -26.91
CA GLU A 211 -0.06 6.17 -27.59
C GLU A 211 -0.85 7.25 -26.80
N ASP A 212 -0.67 7.28 -25.48
CA ASP A 212 -1.39 8.15 -24.52
C ASP A 212 -2.93 8.00 -24.49
N VAL A 213 -3.46 6.94 -25.11
CA VAL A 213 -4.88 6.58 -25.05
C VAL A 213 -5.08 5.43 -24.07
N LEU A 214 -6.01 5.62 -23.12
CA LEU A 214 -6.34 4.60 -22.13
C LEU A 214 -6.98 3.36 -22.79
N ASN A 215 -6.28 2.22 -22.75
CA ASN A 215 -6.79 0.92 -23.14
C ASN A 215 -7.61 0.28 -22.01
N TRP A 216 -8.93 0.43 -22.08
CA TRP A 216 -9.82 -0.04 -21.02
C TRP A 216 -9.76 -1.55 -20.76
N GLU A 217 -9.45 -2.37 -21.75
CA GLU A 217 -9.41 -3.83 -21.55
C GLU A 217 -8.19 -4.25 -20.72
N THR A 218 -7.01 -3.74 -21.06
CA THR A 218 -5.78 -4.01 -20.30
C THR A 218 -5.85 -3.39 -18.90
N THR A 219 -6.36 -2.15 -18.79
CA THR A 219 -6.58 -1.49 -17.50
C THR A 219 -7.47 -2.31 -16.57
N LYS A 220 -8.60 -2.86 -17.06
CA LYS A 220 -9.47 -3.71 -16.23
C LYS A 220 -8.76 -4.95 -15.71
N ARG A 221 -8.00 -5.63 -16.57
CA ARG A 221 -7.26 -6.86 -16.20
C ARG A 221 -6.22 -6.55 -15.12
N LEU A 222 -5.40 -5.52 -15.35
CA LEU A 222 -4.40 -5.07 -14.38
C LEU A 222 -5.04 -4.61 -13.07
N TYR A 223 -6.17 -3.89 -13.15
CA TYR A 223 -6.93 -3.47 -11.98
C TYR A 223 -7.38 -4.64 -11.11
N VAL A 224 -7.89 -5.72 -11.70
CA VAL A 224 -8.30 -6.91 -10.94
C VAL A 224 -7.10 -7.53 -10.22
N ASP A 225 -5.93 -7.58 -10.85
CA ASP A 225 -4.71 -8.15 -10.26
C ASP A 225 -4.18 -7.30 -9.10
N VAL A 226 -4.10 -5.97 -9.27
CA VAL A 226 -3.68 -5.06 -8.19
C VAL A 226 -4.70 -5.04 -7.06
N LEU A 227 -6.01 -5.04 -7.36
CA LEU A 227 -7.06 -5.10 -6.35
C LEU A 227 -7.00 -6.43 -5.56
N PHE A 228 -6.63 -7.53 -6.21
CA PHE A 228 -6.41 -8.81 -5.53
C PHE A 228 -5.23 -8.73 -4.55
N ALA A 229 -4.08 -8.22 -5.00
CA ALA A 229 -2.92 -8.05 -4.14
C ALA A 229 -3.20 -7.08 -2.97
N PHE A 230 -3.93 -5.99 -3.25
CA PHE A 230 -4.38 -5.04 -2.23
C PHE A 230 -5.22 -5.72 -1.15
N ASN A 231 -6.24 -6.48 -1.54
CA ASN A 231 -7.15 -7.14 -0.61
C ASN A 231 -6.48 -8.21 0.25
N ASN A 232 -5.49 -8.91 -0.29
CA ASN A 232 -4.84 -10.04 0.38
C ASN A 232 -3.64 -9.62 1.24
N ARG A 233 -2.98 -8.51 0.91
CA ARG A 233 -1.73 -8.09 1.56
C ARG A 233 -1.83 -6.70 2.16
N VAL A 234 -2.16 -5.71 1.34
CA VAL A 234 -2.11 -4.29 1.73
C VAL A 234 -3.17 -3.94 2.77
N LEU A 235 -4.41 -4.42 2.59
CA LEU A 235 -5.55 -4.06 3.43
C LEU A 235 -5.35 -4.38 4.91
N THR A 236 -4.65 -5.47 5.23
CA THR A 236 -4.40 -5.93 6.61
C THR A 236 -3.04 -5.51 7.15
N THR A 237 -2.23 -4.80 6.37
CA THR A 237 -0.90 -4.36 6.81
C THR A 237 -0.98 -2.94 7.37
N HIS A 238 -0.95 -2.82 8.71
CA HIS A 238 -1.20 -1.56 9.42
C HIS A 238 -0.19 -0.43 9.16
N ALA A 239 1.05 -0.75 8.80
CA ALA A 239 2.15 0.20 8.63
C ALA A 239 2.56 0.35 7.15
N CYS A 240 1.65 0.12 6.20
CA CYS A 240 1.92 0.27 4.77
C CYS A 240 1.38 1.63 4.29
N SER A 241 2.26 2.59 3.99
CA SER A 241 1.85 3.96 3.65
C SER A 241 1.93 4.27 2.15
N HIS A 242 2.86 3.67 1.41
CA HIS A 242 3.14 4.07 0.03
C HIS A 242 2.52 3.10 -0.98
N VAL A 243 2.60 1.79 -0.76
CA VAL A 243 2.04 0.78 -1.68
C VAL A 243 0.54 0.95 -1.96
N PRO A 244 -0.33 1.36 -1.01
CA PRO A 244 -1.74 1.58 -1.31
C PRO A 244 -1.99 2.61 -2.42
N PHE A 245 -1.03 3.53 -2.65
CA PHE A 245 -1.14 4.54 -3.70
C PHE A 245 -1.12 3.96 -5.12
N LEU A 246 -0.69 2.72 -5.31
CA LEU A 246 -0.84 2.03 -6.61
C LEU A 246 -2.32 1.89 -6.99
N LEU A 247 -3.17 1.46 -6.05
CA LEU A 247 -4.61 1.36 -6.27
C LEU A 247 -5.25 2.75 -6.36
N PHE A 248 -4.79 3.71 -5.55
CA PHE A 248 -5.22 5.11 -5.61
C PHE A 248 -5.00 5.72 -7.00
N TYR A 249 -3.81 5.50 -7.57
CA TYR A 249 -3.46 5.97 -8.91
C TYR A 249 -4.35 5.34 -9.98
N MET A 250 -4.60 4.04 -9.94
CA MET A 250 -5.52 3.41 -10.90
C MET A 250 -6.96 3.89 -10.75
N CYS A 251 -7.42 4.17 -9.54
CA CYS A 251 -8.73 4.78 -9.32
C CYS A 251 -8.87 6.16 -10.00
N SER A 252 -7.76 6.90 -10.17
CA SER A 252 -7.77 8.21 -10.83
C SER A 252 -7.98 8.13 -12.35
N MET A 253 -7.67 6.99 -12.97
CA MET A 253 -7.75 6.82 -14.42
C MET A 253 -9.19 6.79 -14.95
N LYS A 254 -10.12 6.25 -14.16
CA LYS A 254 -11.54 6.16 -14.53
C LYS A 254 -12.44 6.00 -13.30
N LEU A 255 -13.52 6.77 -13.25
CA LEU A 255 -14.49 6.75 -12.15
C LEU A 255 -15.00 5.34 -11.81
N ALA A 256 -15.26 4.50 -12.82
CA ALA A 256 -15.72 3.13 -12.64
C ALA A 256 -14.75 2.26 -11.79
N LEU A 257 -13.44 2.51 -11.85
CA LEU A 257 -12.45 1.81 -11.02
C LEU A 257 -12.52 2.27 -9.56
N CYS A 258 -12.71 3.57 -9.36
CA CYS A 258 -12.89 4.15 -8.03
C CYS A 258 -14.18 3.64 -7.37
N GLU A 259 -15.31 3.68 -8.08
CA GLU A 259 -16.60 3.18 -7.61
C GLU A 259 -16.54 1.69 -7.26
N ASN A 260 -15.93 0.87 -8.12
CA ASN A 260 -15.77 -0.56 -7.85
C ASN A 260 -14.88 -0.81 -6.62
N THR A 261 -13.86 0.02 -6.39
CA THR A 261 -13.00 -0.07 -5.21
C THR A 261 -13.78 0.28 -3.93
N LEU A 262 -14.55 1.36 -3.96
CA LEU A 262 -15.42 1.77 -2.85
C LEU A 262 -16.47 0.71 -2.52
N ASP A 263 -17.13 0.14 -3.52
CA ASP A 263 -18.10 -0.95 -3.36
C ASP A 263 -17.46 -2.22 -2.79
N ALA A 264 -16.29 -2.62 -3.31
CA ALA A 264 -15.56 -3.79 -2.80
C ALA A 264 -15.14 -3.64 -1.33
N LEU A 265 -14.70 -2.44 -0.92
CA LEU A 265 -14.39 -2.13 0.47
C LEU A 265 -15.66 -2.13 1.33
N TRP A 266 -16.73 -1.49 0.88
CA TRP A 266 -17.99 -1.39 1.63
C TRP A 266 -18.61 -2.76 1.90
N LYS A 267 -18.58 -3.67 0.92
CA LYS A 267 -19.03 -5.06 1.10
C LYS A 267 -18.31 -5.80 2.23
N LYS A 268 -17.05 -5.47 2.50
CA LYS A 268 -16.33 -6.00 3.67
C LYS A 268 -16.85 -5.38 4.95
N VAL A 269 -17.05 -4.05 4.98
CA VAL A 269 -17.54 -3.30 6.14
C VAL A 269 -18.93 -3.78 6.59
N GLU A 270 -19.85 -3.98 5.64
CA GLU A 270 -21.23 -4.39 5.93
C GLU A 270 -21.33 -5.87 6.33
N ASN A 271 -20.43 -6.73 5.86
CA ASN A 271 -20.46 -8.16 6.15
C ASN A 271 -20.04 -8.45 7.61
N PRO A 272 -20.96 -8.93 8.48
CA PRO A 272 -20.63 -9.23 9.88
C PRO A 272 -19.69 -10.43 10.04
N ASN A 273 -19.58 -11.29 9.02
CA ASN A 273 -18.66 -12.43 9.01
C ASN A 273 -17.22 -12.03 8.64
N SER A 274 -17.01 -10.78 8.20
CA SER A 274 -15.65 -10.29 7.94
C SER A 274 -14.95 -9.98 9.28
N PRO A 275 -13.68 -10.35 9.46
CA PRO A 275 -12.93 -10.03 10.68
C PRO A 275 -12.98 -8.53 10.99
N LEU A 276 -13.14 -8.16 12.27
CA LEU A 276 -13.29 -6.78 12.70
C LEU A 276 -12.18 -5.87 12.15
N VAL A 277 -10.91 -6.30 12.25
CA VAL A 277 -9.76 -5.54 11.74
C VAL A 277 -9.90 -5.21 10.25
N VAL A 278 -10.36 -6.17 9.44
CA VAL A 278 -10.58 -5.97 7.99
C VAL A 278 -11.69 -4.95 7.75
N ARG A 279 -12.77 -5.00 8.53
CA ARG A 279 -13.87 -4.03 8.44
C ARG A 279 -13.42 -2.62 8.79
N GLN A 280 -12.65 -2.47 9.86
CA GLN A 280 -12.11 -1.19 10.31
C GLN A 280 -11.13 -0.60 9.29
N MET A 281 -10.20 -1.41 8.76
CA MET A 281 -9.29 -0.97 7.72
C MET A 281 -10.02 -0.59 6.44
N ALA A 282 -11.00 -1.40 6.01
CA ALA A 282 -11.77 -1.10 4.80
C ALA A 282 -12.51 0.25 4.90
N VAL A 283 -13.13 0.57 6.04
CA VAL A 283 -13.83 1.85 6.21
C VAL A 283 -12.85 3.04 6.33
N ASN A 284 -11.66 2.83 6.90
CA ASN A 284 -10.59 3.83 6.92
C ASN A 284 -10.06 4.14 5.51
N TYR A 285 -9.89 3.11 4.67
CA TYR A 285 -9.53 3.29 3.25
C TYR A 285 -10.61 4.08 2.49
N ILE A 286 -11.90 3.78 2.72
CA ILE A 286 -13.02 4.53 2.12
C ILE A 286 -12.91 6.00 2.52
N ALA A 287 -12.84 6.31 3.82
CA ALA A 287 -12.79 7.68 4.31
C ALA A 287 -11.56 8.44 3.79
N SER A 288 -10.40 7.79 3.79
CA SER A 288 -9.15 8.37 3.32
C SER A 288 -9.19 8.65 1.81
N LEU A 289 -9.77 7.76 1.01
CA LEU A 289 -9.94 7.96 -0.43
C LEU A 289 -10.89 9.13 -0.73
N LEU A 290 -12.06 9.19 -0.08
CA LEU A 290 -13.07 10.24 -0.28
C LEU A 290 -12.58 11.64 0.09
N THR A 291 -11.64 11.73 1.03
CA THR A 291 -11.05 13.00 1.47
C THR A 291 -9.88 13.40 0.59
N ARG A 292 -8.95 12.48 0.29
CA ARG A 292 -7.67 12.80 -0.35
C ARG A 292 -7.67 12.75 -1.87
N ALA A 293 -8.60 12.03 -2.52
CA ALA A 293 -8.61 11.92 -3.98
C ALA A 293 -9.19 13.16 -4.67
N SER A 294 -8.36 13.93 -5.40
CA SER A 294 -8.79 15.15 -6.09
C SER A 294 -9.79 14.88 -7.22
N PHE A 295 -9.72 13.70 -7.82
CA PHE A 295 -10.58 13.22 -8.91
C PHE A 295 -11.98 12.75 -8.46
N ILE A 296 -12.24 12.62 -7.15
CA ILE A 296 -13.58 12.26 -6.65
C ILE A 296 -14.47 13.49 -6.63
N SER A 297 -15.58 13.41 -7.37
CA SER A 297 -16.64 14.42 -7.41
C SER A 297 -17.36 14.49 -6.07
N ILE A 298 -18.00 15.63 -5.83
CA ILE A 298 -18.74 15.82 -4.59
C ILE A 298 -20.03 14.97 -4.55
N ASP A 299 -20.62 14.66 -5.71
CA ASP A 299 -21.79 13.77 -5.79
C ASP A 299 -21.46 12.34 -5.31
N LEU A 300 -20.28 11.83 -5.66
CA LEU A 300 -19.82 10.53 -5.17
C LEU A 300 -19.55 10.56 -3.65
N VAL A 301 -19.02 11.67 -3.13
CA VAL A 301 -18.86 11.85 -1.67
C VAL A 301 -20.23 11.80 -0.97
N VAL A 302 -21.23 12.51 -1.50
CA VAL A 302 -22.60 12.49 -0.98
C VAL A 302 -23.17 11.08 -0.98
N ALA A 303 -23.07 10.37 -2.11
CA ALA A 303 -23.54 9.00 -2.21
C ALA A 303 -22.89 8.06 -1.17
N CYS A 304 -21.58 8.21 -0.93
CA CYS A 304 -20.89 7.42 0.10
C CYS A 304 -21.28 7.84 1.53
N ILE A 305 -21.42 9.13 1.82
CA ILE A 305 -21.89 9.61 3.13
C ILE A 305 -23.29 9.06 3.41
N ASP A 306 -24.19 9.07 2.43
CA ASP A 306 -25.54 8.51 2.56
C ASP A 306 -25.51 7.02 2.92
N ILE A 307 -24.62 6.24 2.30
CA ILE A 307 -24.46 4.82 2.60
C ILE A 307 -23.99 4.62 4.05
N LEU A 308 -22.96 5.37 4.48
CA LEU A 308 -22.44 5.32 5.85
C LEU A 308 -23.50 5.75 6.87
N ALA A 309 -24.18 6.87 6.63
CA ALA A 309 -25.21 7.43 7.50
C ALA A 309 -26.40 6.49 7.65
N LYS A 310 -26.91 5.93 6.54
CA LYS A 310 -28.01 4.95 6.57
C LYS A 310 -27.60 3.69 7.33
N TRP A 311 -26.37 3.23 7.18
CA TRP A 311 -25.88 2.08 7.93
C TRP A 311 -25.80 2.38 9.44
N ILE A 312 -25.28 3.56 9.83
CA ILE A 312 -25.23 4.02 11.23
C ILE A 312 -26.64 4.10 11.82
N ASP A 313 -27.58 4.71 11.10
CA ASP A 313 -28.97 4.88 11.54
C ASP A 313 -29.64 3.52 11.80
N ARG A 314 -29.51 2.58 10.86
CA ARG A 314 -30.00 1.19 11.03
C ARG A 314 -29.32 0.47 12.19
N TYR A 315 -28.03 0.70 12.38
CA TYR A 315 -27.30 0.08 13.49
C TYR A 315 -27.84 0.59 14.83
N ILE A 316 -28.03 1.90 14.99
CA ILE A 316 -28.60 2.51 16.20
C ILE A 316 -30.00 1.95 16.48
N ASP A 317 -30.85 1.88 15.46
CA ASP A 317 -32.24 1.37 15.62
C ASP A 317 -32.29 -0.11 15.96
N SER A 318 -31.30 -0.90 15.52
CA SER A 318 -31.19 -2.33 15.86
C SER A 318 -30.70 -2.60 17.27
N GLN A 319 -30.09 -1.61 17.95
CA GLN A 319 -29.68 -1.77 19.34
C GLN A 319 -30.88 -1.49 20.25
N GLU A 320 -31.48 -2.57 20.78
CA GLU A 320 -32.37 -2.45 21.94
C GLU A 320 -31.60 -1.76 23.08
N ILE A 321 -32.16 -0.68 23.62
CA ILE A 321 -31.54 0.16 24.66
C ILE A 321 -31.29 -0.70 25.91
N ARG A 322 -30.14 -1.36 25.97
CA ARG A 322 -29.65 -2.06 27.17
C ARG A 322 -28.83 -1.06 27.96
N GLU A 323 -29.47 -0.37 28.90
CA GLU A 323 -28.89 0.69 29.72
C GLU A 323 -27.77 0.24 30.69
N SER A 324 -27.15 -0.93 30.51
CA SER A 324 -26.14 -1.40 31.47
C SER A 324 -25.14 -2.38 30.86
N GLY A 325 -23.86 -1.98 30.84
CA GLY A 325 -22.72 -2.90 30.84
C GLY A 325 -22.37 -3.59 29.52
N VAL A 326 -22.67 -3.00 28.36
CA VAL A 326 -22.21 -3.57 27.08
C VAL A 326 -20.73 -3.26 26.86
N ASP A 327 -19.95 -4.31 26.59
CA ASP A 327 -18.52 -4.19 26.27
C ASP A 327 -18.35 -3.34 25.00
N PRO A 328 -17.65 -2.18 25.08
CA PRO A 328 -17.39 -1.31 23.94
C PRO A 328 -16.70 -2.01 22.77
N SER A 329 -15.95 -3.08 23.04
CA SER A 329 -15.27 -3.88 22.02
C SER A 329 -16.23 -4.47 20.98
N LEU A 330 -17.47 -4.79 21.39
CA LEU A 330 -18.50 -5.37 20.53
C LEU A 330 -19.01 -4.37 19.47
N HIS A 331 -18.88 -3.07 19.75
CA HIS A 331 -19.32 -1.98 18.87
C HIS A 331 -18.17 -1.29 18.14
N ALA A 332 -16.94 -1.83 18.22
CA ALA A 332 -15.76 -1.26 17.58
C ALA A 332 -15.95 -0.98 16.08
N GLY A 333 -16.63 -1.88 15.36
CA GLY A 333 -16.96 -1.68 13.93
C GLY A 333 -17.89 -0.49 13.72
N PHE A 334 -18.87 -0.28 14.59
CA PHE A 334 -19.77 0.87 14.54
C PHE A 334 -19.02 2.19 14.79
N TYR A 335 -18.12 2.22 15.79
CA TYR A 335 -17.32 3.42 16.06
C TYR A 335 -16.39 3.76 14.90
N SER A 336 -15.81 2.78 14.21
CA SER A 336 -14.99 3.02 13.02
C SER A 336 -15.80 3.61 11.85
N VAL A 337 -17.04 3.15 11.64
CA VAL A 337 -17.93 3.74 10.61
C VAL A 337 -18.33 5.18 10.97
N CYS A 338 -18.62 5.44 12.25
CA CYS A 338 -18.89 6.81 12.73
C CYS A 338 -17.67 7.72 12.52
N GLN A 339 -16.48 7.29 12.94
CA GLN A 339 -15.25 8.03 12.77
C GLN A 339 -14.97 8.34 11.29
N ALA A 340 -15.17 7.37 10.40
CA ALA A 340 -15.03 7.57 8.97
C ALA A 340 -16.01 8.62 8.42
N LEU A 341 -17.29 8.55 8.79
CA LEU A 341 -18.28 9.56 8.38
C LEU A 341 -17.87 10.95 8.89
N PHE A 342 -17.53 11.07 10.17
CA PHE A 342 -17.10 12.33 10.77
C PHE A 342 -15.87 12.89 10.08
N PHE A 343 -14.89 12.03 9.79
CA PHE A 343 -13.67 12.42 9.10
C PHE A 343 -13.93 12.94 7.68
N VAL A 344 -14.76 12.24 6.89
CA VAL A 344 -15.14 12.69 5.55
C VAL A 344 -15.89 14.02 5.62
N PHE A 345 -16.83 14.16 6.56
CA PHE A 345 -17.55 15.42 6.78
C PHE A 345 -16.59 16.57 7.14
N ILE A 346 -15.67 16.37 8.08
CA ILE A 346 -14.70 17.40 8.50
C ILE A 346 -13.88 17.92 7.32
N PHE A 347 -13.42 17.07 6.41
CA PHE A 347 -12.62 17.54 5.25
C PHE A 347 -13.45 18.06 4.08
N ARG A 348 -14.73 17.68 3.98
CA ARG A 348 -15.58 18.00 2.81
C ARG A 348 -16.70 19.00 3.14
N HIS A 349 -16.84 19.45 4.39
CA HIS A 349 -17.95 20.29 4.86
C HIS A 349 -18.17 21.55 4.00
N LYS A 350 -17.11 22.28 3.65
CA LYS A 350 -17.24 23.50 2.81
C LYS A 350 -17.85 23.19 1.45
N GLN A 351 -17.41 22.09 0.82
CA GLN A 351 -17.94 21.66 -0.47
C GLN A 351 -19.37 21.12 -0.37
N LEU A 352 -19.69 20.41 0.72
CA LEU A 352 -21.04 19.92 1.00
C LEU A 352 -22.02 21.08 1.24
N PHE A 353 -21.59 22.10 1.98
CA PHE A 353 -22.41 23.26 2.31
C PHE A 353 -22.70 24.13 1.08
N ASN A 354 -21.69 24.34 0.22
CA ASN A 354 -21.79 25.21 -0.96
C ASN A 354 -22.62 24.62 -2.12
N MET A 355 -23.17 23.41 -1.98
CA MET A 355 -24.08 22.84 -2.98
C MET A 355 -25.40 23.62 -3.07
N THR A 356 -26.04 23.52 -4.23
CA THR A 356 -27.45 23.87 -4.40
C THR A 356 -28.30 22.94 -3.52
N ASN A 357 -28.64 23.36 -2.29
CA ASN A 357 -29.31 22.61 -1.20
C ASN A 357 -28.38 21.90 -0.19
N GLY A 358 -27.12 22.33 -0.08
CA GLY A 358 -26.15 21.76 0.86
C GLY A 358 -26.64 21.76 2.32
N PHE A 359 -27.18 22.88 2.81
CA PHE A 359 -27.68 22.98 4.18
C PHE A 359 -28.83 21.99 4.47
N SER A 360 -29.84 21.92 3.61
CA SER A 360 -30.97 20.99 3.76
C SER A 360 -30.51 19.53 3.72
N TYR A 361 -29.53 19.21 2.87
CA TYR A 361 -28.90 17.89 2.83
C TYR A 361 -28.21 17.57 4.17
N LEU A 362 -27.39 18.49 4.69
CA LEU A 362 -26.67 18.30 5.96
C LEU A 362 -27.61 18.13 7.15
N GLN A 363 -28.73 18.86 7.20
CA GLN A 363 -29.78 18.63 8.21
C GLN A 363 -30.40 17.23 8.09
N GLY A 364 -30.56 16.72 6.87
CA GLY A 364 -31.07 15.38 6.58
C GLY A 364 -30.20 14.23 7.11
N LEU A 365 -28.90 14.47 7.38
CA LEU A 365 -27.98 13.46 7.94
C LEU A 365 -28.24 13.15 9.42
N LYS A 366 -29.06 13.95 10.13
CA LYS A 366 -29.46 13.71 11.53
C LYS A 366 -28.28 13.52 12.49
N PHE A 367 -27.25 14.37 12.40
CA PHE A 367 -26.08 14.34 13.29
C PHE A 367 -26.45 14.31 14.78
N GLU A 368 -27.50 15.03 15.17
CA GLU A 368 -28.00 15.04 16.55
C GLU A 368 -28.35 13.63 17.07
N LYS A 369 -29.01 12.80 16.24
CA LYS A 369 -29.33 11.40 16.58
C LYS A 369 -28.06 10.58 16.73
N MET A 370 -27.09 10.74 15.82
CA MET A 370 -25.84 9.97 15.83
C MET A 370 -25.00 10.28 17.08
N VAL A 371 -24.86 11.55 17.42
CA VAL A 371 -24.01 12.03 18.52
C VAL A 371 -24.61 11.71 19.90
N ASN A 372 -25.93 11.82 20.04
CA ASN A 372 -26.63 11.61 21.31
C ASN A 372 -27.13 10.18 21.51
N CYS A 373 -26.79 9.25 20.63
CA CYS A 373 -27.23 7.86 20.78
C CYS A 373 -26.61 7.19 22.02
N PRO A 374 -27.26 6.16 22.61
CA PRO A 374 -26.78 5.49 23.82
C PRO A 374 -25.36 4.90 23.69
N LEU A 375 -24.95 4.51 22.48
CA LEU A 375 -23.61 3.98 22.19
C LEU A 375 -22.51 5.04 22.31
N ASN A 376 -22.85 6.33 22.30
CA ASN A 376 -21.97 7.46 22.56
C ASN A 376 -20.66 7.42 21.73
N PRO A 377 -20.75 7.51 20.39
CA PRO A 377 -19.57 7.44 19.50
C PRO A 377 -18.53 8.54 19.80
N LEU A 378 -18.95 9.68 20.36
CA LEU A 378 -18.03 10.76 20.77
C LEU A 378 -17.06 10.37 21.89
N ARG A 379 -17.33 9.28 22.62
CA ARG A 379 -16.42 8.76 23.64
C ARG A 379 -15.28 7.92 23.04
N TRP A 380 -15.55 7.25 21.92
CA TRP A 380 -14.70 6.19 21.38
C TRP A 380 -13.97 6.58 20.09
N CYS A 381 -14.51 7.54 19.34
CA CYS A 381 -13.81 8.15 18.21
C CYS A 381 -12.64 9.00 18.70
N HIS A 382 -11.63 9.18 17.85
CA HIS A 382 -10.44 9.92 18.22
C HIS A 382 -10.74 11.38 18.65
N PRO A 383 -10.11 11.89 19.73
CA PRO A 383 -10.40 13.22 20.28
C PRO A 383 -10.36 14.37 19.26
N ASN A 384 -9.32 14.43 18.41
CA ASN A 384 -9.21 15.49 17.40
C ASN A 384 -10.34 15.46 16.36
N VAL A 385 -10.83 14.28 15.99
CA VAL A 385 -11.98 14.14 15.09
C VAL A 385 -13.23 14.66 15.80
N VAL A 386 -13.43 14.30 17.07
CA VAL A 386 -14.57 14.74 17.89
C VAL A 386 -14.58 16.25 18.09
N GLN A 387 -13.44 16.86 18.40
CA GLN A 387 -13.31 18.31 18.59
C GLN A 387 -13.60 19.09 17.30
N ASN A 388 -13.01 18.69 16.18
CA ASN A 388 -13.27 19.32 14.89
C ASN A 388 -14.71 19.13 14.43
N LEU A 389 -15.28 17.94 14.64
CA LEU A 389 -16.69 17.69 14.38
C LEU A 389 -17.57 18.65 15.19
N ALA A 390 -17.34 18.76 16.50
CA ALA A 390 -18.12 19.64 17.38
C ALA A 390 -18.04 21.12 16.96
N SER A 391 -16.86 21.59 16.56
CA SER A 391 -16.69 22.95 16.06
C SER A 391 -17.51 23.19 14.78
N ILE A 392 -17.37 22.30 13.79
CA ILE A 392 -18.03 22.43 12.49
C ILE A 392 -19.55 22.25 12.60
N THR A 393 -20.03 21.27 13.37
CA THR A 393 -21.49 21.07 13.54
C THR A 393 -22.13 22.19 14.32
N ARG A 394 -21.40 22.85 15.25
CA ARG A 394 -21.88 24.05 15.94
C ARG A 394 -21.95 25.24 14.98
N HIS A 395 -20.90 25.44 14.18
CA HIS A 395 -20.85 26.52 13.17
C HIS A 395 -22.03 26.45 12.19
N TYR A 396 -22.36 25.25 11.70
CA TYR A 396 -23.51 25.04 10.81
C TYR A 396 -24.84 24.76 11.52
N GLN A 397 -24.90 24.85 12.86
CA GLN A 397 -26.11 24.60 13.65
C GLN A 397 -26.76 23.22 13.37
N LEU A 398 -25.94 22.19 13.14
CA LEU A 398 -26.40 20.82 12.85
C LEU A 398 -26.56 19.97 14.12
N ALA A 399 -25.66 20.15 15.09
CA ALA A 399 -25.67 19.43 16.37
C ALA A 399 -24.76 20.14 17.39
N TYR A 400 -25.17 20.11 18.66
CA TYR A 400 -24.40 20.64 19.80
C TYR A 400 -23.81 19.48 20.62
N CYS A 401 -22.51 19.26 20.47
CA CYS A 401 -21.81 18.11 21.06
C CYS A 401 -21.22 18.40 22.45
N ASP A 402 -21.13 19.67 22.86
CA ASP A 402 -20.33 20.12 24.01
C ASP A 402 -20.76 19.49 25.34
N THR A 403 -22.06 19.38 25.58
CA THR A 403 -22.59 18.78 26.82
C THR A 403 -22.21 17.30 26.92
N THR A 404 -22.36 16.57 25.81
CA THR A 404 -22.01 15.15 25.70
C THR A 404 -20.50 14.94 25.83
N ILE A 405 -19.67 15.77 25.19
CA ILE A 405 -18.19 15.72 25.29
C ILE A 405 -17.75 16.00 26.74
N ASN A 406 -18.25 17.07 27.36
CA ASN A 406 -17.93 17.42 28.74
C ASN A 406 -18.37 16.33 29.72
N ARG A 407 -19.52 15.69 29.48
CA ARG A 407 -19.98 14.53 30.25
C ARG A 407 -19.00 13.36 30.11
N ASN A 408 -18.51 13.08 28.91
CA ASN A 408 -17.55 12.00 28.65
C ASN A 408 -16.21 12.21 29.36
N LEU A 409 -15.72 13.45 29.39
CA LEU A 409 -14.48 13.81 30.10
C LEU A 409 -14.58 13.56 31.62
N ARG A 410 -15.76 13.70 32.22
CA ARG A 410 -15.97 13.41 33.65
C ARG A 410 -15.88 11.93 34.00
N PHE A 411 -16.09 11.04 33.02
CA PHE A 411 -15.90 9.59 33.18
C PHE A 411 -14.44 9.15 32.95
N PHE A 412 -13.55 10.06 32.52
CA PHE A 412 -12.13 9.82 32.25
C PHE A 412 -11.21 10.09 33.46
N LEU A 413 -11.75 10.15 34.67
CA LEU A 413 -10.92 10.23 35.89
C LEU A 413 -9.99 9.01 35.94
N PRO A 414 -8.70 9.20 36.30
CA PRO A 414 -7.68 8.16 36.18
C PRO A 414 -7.90 7.08 37.23
N THR A 415 -8.68 6.06 36.90
CA THR A 415 -8.58 4.75 37.57
C THR A 415 -7.44 3.99 36.91
N GLU A 416 -6.47 3.54 37.72
CA GLU A 416 -5.15 2.99 37.39
C GLU A 416 -5.11 1.81 36.38
N ASN A 417 -6.23 1.39 35.78
CA ASN A 417 -6.31 0.24 34.86
C ASN A 417 -7.19 0.49 33.59
N GLY A 418 -7.47 1.73 33.23
CA GLY A 418 -8.29 2.04 32.06
C GLY A 418 -7.53 1.83 30.74
N LEU A 419 -7.77 0.71 30.05
CA LEU A 419 -7.40 0.56 28.63
C LEU A 419 -7.99 1.75 27.85
N ASN A 420 -7.13 2.62 27.30
CA ASN A 420 -7.52 3.66 26.35
C ASN A 420 -7.91 3.00 25.01
N ILE A 421 -9.12 2.44 24.93
CA ILE A 421 -9.66 1.82 23.71
C ILE A 421 -10.23 2.94 22.81
N SER A 422 -9.45 3.96 22.47
CA SER A 422 -9.84 4.91 21.41
C SER A 422 -9.64 4.22 20.06
N VAL A 423 -10.51 4.49 19.08
CA VAL A 423 -10.23 4.09 17.70
C VAL A 423 -9.02 4.90 17.22
N ASP A 424 -7.95 4.20 16.79
CA ASP A 424 -6.75 4.85 16.27
C ASP A 424 -7.04 5.64 14.99
N ILE A 425 -6.38 6.80 14.83
CA ILE A 425 -6.32 7.50 13.54
C ILE A 425 -5.28 6.78 12.70
N ASN A 426 -5.72 5.77 11.94
CA ASN A 426 -4.91 5.20 10.88
C ASN A 426 -5.66 5.32 9.55
N PHE A 427 -5.50 6.47 8.89
CA PHE A 427 -6.03 6.75 7.56
C PHE A 427 -4.94 6.55 6.52
N PRO A 428 -5.01 5.50 5.68
CA PRO A 428 -3.86 5.05 4.88
C PRO A 428 -3.30 6.06 3.85
N PHE A 429 -4.12 6.94 3.28
CA PHE A 429 -3.68 7.95 2.30
C PHE A 429 -3.26 9.28 2.94
N HIS A 430 -2.77 9.26 4.19
CA HIS A 430 -2.50 10.48 4.96
C HIS A 430 -1.43 11.39 4.35
N ARG A 431 -0.32 10.84 3.83
CA ARG A 431 0.75 11.58 3.12
C ARG A 431 1.51 10.64 2.19
N TYR A 432 2.04 11.17 1.09
CA TYR A 432 2.98 10.48 0.22
C TYR A 432 4.36 11.15 0.31
N LEU A 433 5.34 10.49 0.93
CA LEU A 433 6.61 11.14 1.33
C LEU A 433 7.78 10.89 0.37
N LEU A 434 7.68 9.87 -0.49
CA LEU A 434 8.69 9.55 -1.50
C LEU A 434 8.82 10.70 -2.49
N LYS A 435 10.03 10.96 -3.01
CA LYS A 435 10.35 12.17 -3.78
C LYS A 435 10.14 11.97 -5.28
N ASN A 436 10.67 10.89 -5.85
CA ASN A 436 10.68 10.67 -7.29
C ASN A 436 9.30 10.21 -7.79
N SER A 437 8.76 9.17 -7.15
CA SER A 437 7.45 8.59 -7.45
C SER A 437 6.26 9.51 -7.11
N ARG A 438 6.46 10.58 -6.31
CA ARG A 438 5.41 11.56 -5.97
C ARG A 438 4.78 12.23 -7.19
N ARG A 439 5.50 12.33 -8.32
CA ARG A 439 4.97 12.93 -9.55
C ARG A 439 3.66 12.27 -10.02
N PHE A 440 3.49 10.97 -9.79
CA PHE A 440 2.27 10.22 -10.14
C PHE A 440 1.08 10.51 -9.22
N VAL A 441 1.34 11.01 -8.01
CA VAL A 441 0.32 11.19 -6.96
C VAL A 441 -0.05 12.67 -6.80
N SER A 442 0.91 13.58 -6.93
CA SER A 442 0.74 15.01 -6.61
C SER A 442 -0.48 15.68 -7.26
N ALA A 443 -0.71 15.46 -8.56
CA ALA A 443 -1.84 16.07 -9.28
C ALA A 443 -3.22 15.47 -8.89
N ILE A 444 -3.22 14.21 -8.45
CA ILE A 444 -4.45 13.47 -8.12
C ILE A 444 -4.78 13.49 -6.61
N TYR A 445 -3.99 14.23 -5.83
CA TYR A 445 -4.02 14.25 -4.37
C TYR A 445 -4.41 15.62 -3.82
N ARG A 446 -5.30 15.64 -2.81
CA ARG A 446 -5.65 16.83 -2.05
C ARG A 446 -4.83 16.91 -0.77
N GLU A 447 -3.94 17.88 -0.72
CA GLU A 447 -3.30 18.28 0.53
C GLU A 447 -4.30 19.04 1.39
N HIS A 448 -4.51 18.56 2.61
CA HIS A 448 -5.24 19.29 3.64
C HIS A 448 -4.33 19.42 4.85
N GLU A 449 -4.45 20.52 5.60
CA GLU A 449 -3.78 20.68 6.88
C GLU A 449 -4.17 19.52 7.81
N THR A 450 -3.17 18.96 8.47
CA THR A 450 -3.34 17.78 9.31
C THR A 450 -4.18 18.10 10.53
N ILE A 451 -5.11 17.20 10.86
CA ILE A 451 -5.84 17.18 12.13
C ILE A 451 -4.85 16.84 13.26
N GLY A 452 -4.00 17.80 13.62
CA GLY A 452 -2.88 17.59 14.54
C GLY A 452 -1.84 18.71 14.61
N GLY A 453 -2.00 19.79 13.85
CA GLY A 453 -1.23 21.02 14.02
C GLY A 453 -2.17 22.19 13.85
N GLU A 454 -2.48 22.83 14.98
CA GLU A 454 -3.38 23.97 15.12
C GLU A 454 -4.85 23.70 14.72
N ILE A 455 -5.72 24.34 15.49
CA ILE A 455 -7.15 24.41 15.23
C ILE A 455 -7.31 24.83 13.77
N VAL A 456 -8.25 24.22 13.03
CA VAL A 456 -8.77 24.82 11.80
C VAL A 456 -9.49 26.11 12.21
N THR A 457 -8.70 27.14 12.54
CA THR A 457 -9.10 28.53 12.50
C THR A 457 -8.99 28.87 11.03
N THR A 458 -10.03 28.51 10.29
CA THR A 458 -10.40 29.36 9.17
C THR A 458 -10.54 30.74 9.75
N GLU A 459 -9.71 31.67 9.28
CA GLU A 459 -9.83 33.12 9.45
C GLU A 459 -11.31 33.48 9.64
N THR A 460 -11.73 33.61 10.89
CA THR A 460 -12.97 34.28 11.23
C THR A 460 -12.62 35.74 11.03
N GLU A 461 -13.18 36.34 9.97
CA GLU A 461 -13.49 37.76 9.99
C GLU A 461 -14.05 38.06 11.39
N GLU A 462 -13.39 39.00 12.07
CA GLU A 462 -13.69 39.41 13.43
C GLU A 462 -15.17 39.80 13.51
N ASP A 463 -16.00 38.92 14.09
CA ASP A 463 -17.35 39.29 14.52
C ASP A 463 -17.19 40.27 15.71
N ASP A 464 -17.24 41.55 15.36
CA ASP A 464 -17.21 42.77 16.19
C ASP A 464 -18.37 42.88 17.21
N PHE A 465 -18.85 41.77 17.76
CA PHE A 465 -20.09 41.71 18.56
C PHE A 465 -19.91 41.46 20.06
N LEU A 466 -18.68 41.54 20.59
CA LEU A 466 -18.41 41.32 22.03
C LEU A 466 -17.50 42.39 22.67
N ASN A 467 -17.58 43.65 22.24
CA ASN A 467 -16.83 44.74 22.89
C ASN A 467 -17.58 45.55 23.96
N ASP A 468 -18.79 45.15 24.38
CA ASP A 468 -19.47 45.76 25.52
C ASP A 468 -19.87 44.71 26.56
N MET A 469 -18.89 44.23 27.32
CA MET A 469 -19.12 43.80 28.70
C MET A 469 -17.88 44.06 29.54
N ASP A 470 -17.91 45.21 30.22
CA ASP A 470 -17.04 45.54 31.34
C ASP A 470 -16.99 44.38 32.35
N ILE A 471 -15.84 43.70 32.42
CA ILE A 471 -15.45 42.91 33.59
C ILE A 471 -14.13 43.50 34.08
N SER A 472 -14.20 44.70 34.63
CA SER A 472 -13.19 45.20 35.54
C SER A 472 -13.27 44.40 36.84
N GLY A 473 -12.31 43.50 37.05
CA GLY A 473 -12.08 42.87 38.34
C GLY A 473 -11.91 41.36 38.22
N VAL A 474 -10.65 40.92 38.17
CA VAL A 474 -10.02 40.00 39.14
C VAL A 474 -8.64 39.63 38.60
N ASP A 475 -7.66 39.73 39.50
CA ASP A 475 -6.22 39.74 39.26
C ASP A 475 -5.59 38.49 38.61
N ALA A 476 -4.53 38.80 37.86
CA ALA A 476 -3.34 38.04 37.50
C ALA A 476 -3.06 36.72 38.25
N ASN A 477 -3.00 35.62 37.49
CA ASN A 477 -1.91 34.63 37.53
C ASN A 477 -2.18 33.48 36.55
N LEU A 478 -1.68 33.55 35.31
CA LEU A 478 -1.53 32.37 34.46
C LEU A 478 -0.45 32.58 33.38
N SER A 479 0.79 32.83 33.81
CA SER A 479 1.96 32.90 32.93
C SER A 479 3.12 32.00 33.40
N GLY A 480 2.80 30.82 33.93
CA GLY A 480 3.79 29.96 34.60
C GLY A 480 3.60 28.45 34.42
N LEU A 481 3.04 27.96 33.30
CA LEU A 481 2.83 26.52 33.07
C LEU A 481 3.17 26.04 31.64
N LEU A 482 4.00 26.79 30.89
CA LEU A 482 4.51 26.39 29.57
C LEU A 482 6.01 26.06 29.56
N SER A 483 6.60 25.65 30.68
CA SER A 483 7.96 25.14 30.68
C SER A 483 8.17 24.09 31.76
N SER A 484 8.06 22.81 31.39
CA SER A 484 8.88 21.71 31.94
C SER A 484 8.52 20.38 31.28
N SER A 485 9.32 20.00 30.28
CA SER A 485 9.57 18.61 29.94
C SER A 485 10.31 17.95 31.10
N THR A 486 9.79 16.89 31.72
CA THR A 486 10.58 15.83 32.41
C THR A 486 9.61 14.75 32.91
N ILE A 487 9.25 13.74 32.10
CA ILE A 487 8.92 12.38 32.59
C ILE A 487 9.31 11.36 31.49
N ILE A 488 10.61 11.13 31.32
CA ILE A 488 11.17 9.85 30.87
C ILE A 488 12.35 9.59 31.80
N LYS A 489 12.15 8.72 32.80
CA LYS A 489 13.16 7.90 33.51
C LYS A 489 12.52 7.27 34.74
N SER A 490 11.90 6.10 34.56
CA SER A 490 11.77 5.09 35.62
C SER A 490 11.14 3.80 35.05
N LEU A 491 11.93 3.03 34.31
CA LEU A 491 11.77 1.58 34.13
C LEU A 491 13.19 1.01 33.88
N GLU A 492 13.88 0.71 34.98
CA GLU A 492 14.84 -0.39 35.05
C GLU A 492 14.11 -1.63 35.60
#